data_AF-A0A1F8TNN3-F1
#
_entry.id   AF-A0A1F8TNN3-F1
#
_cell.length_a   1.000
_cell.length_b   1.000
_cell.length_c   1.000
_cell.angle_alpha   90.00
_cell.angle_beta   90.00
_cell.angle_gamma   90.00
#
_symmetry.space_group_name_H-M   'P 1'
#
loop_
_entity.id
_entity.type
_entity.pdbx_description
1 polymer ?
#
loop_
_entity_poly.entity_id
_entity_poly.type
_entity_poly.pdbx_seq_one_letter_code
_entity_poly.pdbx_strand_id
1 'polypeptide(L)'
;MIGDIDREAKRLQKAALKLEKQLTTRGWTDTVFVEWSSLTERSDTLRQQAARLRFWGDCLQDSVEIVDLRSGEIRDFAINAWMLNETLAGLRQLDHPRIQTLTDKLVAQAPDLLTFLNAMTQPLADWQARTAQHFPNPQWAAFFQSKVARLWRLEHALRNGHRQYTQALVEARQWVAEFAIDDPIAHALAQDLLNLLERVVRTSSAAENINSVLRPFMNSRRESTDQTSRQLFLNLFWLWFNMHKFDRGPRAGKSPYQLAGIDLGTDDWLTLLGYPPD
;
A
#
# COMPACT_ATOMS: atom_id res chain seq x y z
N MET A 1 -11.62 6.59 -7.99
CA MET A 1 -11.33 6.24 -9.40
C MET A 1 -12.27 5.16 -9.94
N ILE A 2 -12.19 3.88 -9.53
CA ILE A 2 -13.11 2.82 -10.05
C ILE A 2 -14.58 3.24 -9.89
N GLY A 3 -14.95 3.69 -8.69
CA GLY A 3 -16.30 4.20 -8.43
C GLY A 3 -16.68 5.48 -9.20
N ASP A 4 -15.73 6.18 -9.80
CA ASP A 4 -16.01 7.32 -10.68
C ASP A 4 -16.42 6.84 -12.07
N ILE A 5 -15.69 5.87 -12.61
CA ILE A 5 -15.96 5.26 -13.92
C ILE A 5 -17.29 4.49 -13.87
N ASP A 6 -17.54 3.73 -12.80
CA ASP A 6 -18.85 3.06 -12.60
C ASP A 6 -20.00 4.08 -12.50
N ARG A 7 -19.77 5.25 -11.89
CA ARG A 7 -20.77 6.33 -11.83
C ARG A 7 -21.03 6.94 -13.20
N GLU A 8 -19.99 7.12 -14.00
CA GLU A 8 -20.11 7.61 -15.38
C GLU A 8 -20.89 6.63 -16.26
N ALA A 9 -20.55 5.34 -16.21
CA ALA A 9 -21.29 4.30 -16.91
C ALA A 9 -22.78 4.27 -16.52
N LYS A 10 -23.07 4.34 -15.21
CA LYS A 10 -24.45 4.44 -14.69
C LYS A 10 -25.19 5.68 -15.21
N ARG A 11 -24.49 6.82 -15.36
CA ARG A 11 -25.09 8.05 -15.91
C ARG A 11 -25.48 7.85 -17.38
N LEU A 12 -24.61 7.26 -18.19
CA LEU A 12 -24.89 6.97 -19.60
C LEU A 12 -26.04 5.97 -19.75
N GLN A 13 -26.06 4.91 -18.94
CA GLN A 13 -27.16 3.96 -18.94
C GLN A 13 -28.50 4.61 -18.56
N LYS A 14 -28.52 5.49 -17.55
CA LYS A 14 -29.73 6.22 -17.18
C LYS A 14 -30.23 7.13 -18.32
N ALA A 15 -29.31 7.73 -19.08
CA ALA A 15 -29.66 8.54 -20.25
C ALA A 15 -30.25 7.65 -21.36
N ALA A 16 -29.64 6.50 -21.66
CA ALA A 16 -30.18 5.53 -22.62
C ALA A 16 -31.60 5.05 -22.22
N LEU A 17 -31.80 4.69 -20.95
CA LEU A 17 -33.12 4.28 -20.42
C LEU A 17 -34.17 5.40 -20.54
N LYS A 18 -33.76 6.67 -20.43
CA LYS A 18 -34.67 7.80 -20.61
C LYS A 18 -35.10 7.92 -22.07
N LEU A 19 -34.19 7.75 -23.02
CA LEU A 19 -34.50 7.72 -24.44
C LEU A 19 -35.41 6.53 -24.77
N GLU A 20 -35.12 5.34 -24.25
CA GLU A 20 -35.94 4.13 -24.44
C GLU A 20 -37.40 4.33 -23.98
N LYS A 21 -37.62 5.01 -22.86
CA LYS A 21 -38.95 5.38 -22.37
C LYS A 21 -39.66 6.42 -23.26
N GLN A 22 -38.92 7.40 -23.78
CA GLN A 22 -39.47 8.36 -24.75
C GLN A 22 -39.83 7.68 -26.06
N LEU A 23 -39.06 6.67 -26.46
CA LEU A 23 -39.28 5.88 -27.67
C LEU A 23 -40.52 4.99 -27.56
N THR A 24 -40.77 4.37 -26.40
CA THR A 24 -42.01 3.58 -26.16
C THR A 24 -43.28 4.42 -26.23
N THR A 25 -43.17 5.74 -26.03
CA THR A 25 -44.31 6.67 -25.98
C THR A 25 -44.48 7.52 -27.24
N ARG A 26 -43.42 7.75 -28.02
CA ARG A 26 -43.42 8.69 -29.18
C ARG A 26 -42.95 8.08 -30.50
N GLY A 27 -42.51 6.82 -30.52
CA GLY A 27 -42.05 6.11 -31.73
C GLY A 27 -40.56 6.29 -32.03
N TRP A 28 -39.99 5.37 -32.80
CA TRP A 28 -38.57 5.39 -33.20
C TRP A 28 -38.32 6.37 -34.35
N THR A 29 -37.27 7.18 -34.21
CA THR A 29 -36.64 7.93 -35.30
C THR A 29 -35.18 7.52 -35.38
N ASP A 30 -34.59 7.60 -36.58
CA ASP A 30 -33.19 7.22 -36.79
C ASP A 30 -32.24 7.99 -35.87
N THR A 31 -32.48 9.28 -35.65
CA THR A 31 -31.67 10.11 -34.75
C THR A 31 -31.68 9.62 -33.31
N VAL A 32 -32.87 9.32 -32.77
CA VAL A 32 -33.01 8.86 -31.37
C VAL A 32 -32.48 7.43 -31.23
N PHE A 33 -32.62 6.59 -32.26
CA PHE A 33 -32.01 5.26 -32.30
C PHE A 33 -30.48 5.33 -32.24
N VAL A 34 -29.86 6.17 -33.07
CA VAL A 34 -28.40 6.37 -33.10
C VAL A 34 -27.90 6.90 -31.75
N GLU A 35 -28.59 7.87 -31.14
CA GLU A 35 -28.20 8.39 -29.83
C GLU A 35 -28.32 7.33 -28.73
N TRP A 36 -29.43 6.59 -28.68
CA TRP A 36 -29.63 5.49 -27.72
C TRP A 36 -28.56 4.40 -27.88
N SER A 37 -28.26 4.00 -29.12
CA SER A 37 -27.25 2.99 -29.44
C SER A 37 -25.86 3.45 -28.97
N SER A 38 -25.48 4.69 -29.27
CA SER A 38 -24.20 5.27 -28.83
C SER A 38 -24.08 5.35 -27.31
N LEU A 39 -25.13 5.77 -26.60
CA LEU A 39 -25.13 5.84 -25.14
C LEU A 39 -25.00 4.46 -24.49
N THR A 40 -25.65 3.46 -25.07
CA THR A 40 -25.59 2.07 -24.60
C THR A 40 -24.20 1.48 -24.80
N GLU A 41 -23.64 1.62 -26.01
CA GLU A 41 -22.29 1.15 -26.34
C GLU A 41 -21.21 1.79 -25.45
N ARG A 42 -21.29 3.12 -25.24
CA ARG A 42 -20.37 3.83 -24.34
C ARG A 42 -20.52 3.40 -22.89
N SER A 43 -21.76 3.18 -22.41
CA SER A 43 -22.02 2.67 -21.06
C SER A 43 -21.37 1.30 -20.86
N ASP A 44 -21.55 0.38 -21.82
CA ASP A 44 -21.01 -0.97 -21.72
C ASP A 44 -19.49 -0.98 -21.84
N THR A 45 -18.92 -0.16 -22.71
CA THR A 45 -17.47 0.08 -22.78
C THR A 45 -16.91 0.52 -21.44
N LEU A 46 -17.52 1.53 -20.79
CA LEU A 46 -17.04 2.00 -19.48
C LEU A 46 -17.16 0.95 -18.37
N ARG A 47 -18.19 0.09 -18.40
CA ARG A 47 -18.32 -1.03 -17.45
C ARG A 47 -17.22 -2.07 -17.64
N GLN A 48 -16.93 -2.43 -18.89
CA GLN A 48 -15.84 -3.34 -19.21
C GLN A 48 -14.51 -2.75 -18.75
N GLN A 49 -14.26 -1.47 -19.01
CA GLN A 49 -13.08 -0.77 -18.52
C GLN A 49 -13.01 -0.75 -16.99
N ALA A 50 -14.12 -0.50 -16.28
CA ALA A 50 -14.15 -0.53 -14.81
C ALA A 50 -13.88 -1.94 -14.25
N ALA A 51 -14.35 -3.00 -14.90
CA ALA A 51 -14.06 -4.38 -14.53
C ALA A 51 -12.58 -4.73 -14.75
N ARG A 52 -12.02 -4.36 -15.91
CA ARG A 52 -10.58 -4.54 -16.19
C ARG A 52 -9.71 -3.73 -15.23
N LEU A 53 -10.14 -2.51 -14.87
CA LEU A 53 -9.45 -1.67 -13.90
C LEU A 53 -9.44 -2.30 -12.50
N ARG A 54 -10.53 -2.95 -12.08
CA ARG A 54 -10.55 -3.74 -10.83
C ARG A 54 -9.51 -4.84 -10.86
N PHE A 55 -9.52 -5.65 -11.92
CA PHE A 55 -8.55 -6.73 -12.11
C PHE A 55 -7.10 -6.23 -12.03
N TRP A 56 -6.76 -5.19 -12.79
CA TRP A 56 -5.41 -4.62 -12.76
C TRP A 56 -5.09 -3.92 -11.44
N GLY A 57 -6.08 -3.39 -10.74
CA GLY A 57 -5.92 -2.88 -9.38
C GLY A 57 -5.50 -3.98 -8.40
N ASP A 58 -6.11 -5.17 -8.50
CA ASP A 58 -5.74 -6.33 -7.71
C ASP A 58 -4.32 -6.81 -8.05
N CYS A 59 -3.96 -6.85 -9.35
CA CYS A 59 -2.59 -7.17 -9.79
C CYS A 59 -1.56 -6.14 -9.29
N LEU A 60 -1.91 -4.85 -9.29
CA LEU A 60 -1.04 -3.79 -8.78
C LEU A 60 -0.76 -3.99 -7.30
N GLN A 61 -1.81 -4.25 -6.51
CA GLN A 61 -1.67 -4.55 -5.09
C GLN A 61 -0.76 -5.77 -4.88
N ASP A 62 -0.96 -6.83 -5.67
CA ASP A 62 -0.14 -8.04 -5.56
C ASP A 62 1.33 -7.80 -5.94
N SER A 63 1.60 -6.96 -6.95
CA SER A 63 2.97 -6.64 -7.39
C SER A 63 3.85 -5.96 -6.33
N VAL A 64 3.26 -5.44 -5.25
CA VAL A 64 3.98 -4.81 -4.12
C VAL A 64 3.94 -5.66 -2.84
N GLU A 65 3.46 -6.90 -2.93
CA GLU A 65 3.49 -7.84 -1.82
C GLU A 65 4.84 -8.55 -1.72
N ILE A 66 5.31 -8.74 -0.48
CA ILE A 66 6.56 -9.46 -0.19
C ILE A 66 6.37 -10.97 -0.32
N VAL A 67 5.19 -11.45 0.07
CA VAL A 67 4.88 -12.87 0.13
C VAL A 67 3.60 -13.12 -0.65
N ASP A 68 3.66 -14.10 -1.55
CA ASP A 68 2.48 -14.62 -2.22
C ASP A 68 1.54 -15.27 -1.21
N LEU A 69 0.28 -14.81 -1.18
CA LEU A 69 -0.70 -15.25 -0.20
C LEU A 69 -1.05 -16.75 -0.32
N ARG A 70 -0.96 -17.31 -1.53
CA ARG A 70 -1.41 -18.67 -1.82
C ARG A 70 -0.32 -19.69 -1.47
N SER A 71 0.88 -19.46 -1.98
CA SER A 71 2.01 -20.37 -1.92
C SER A 71 2.92 -20.10 -0.71
N GLY A 72 3.01 -18.86 -0.25
CA GLY A 72 4.04 -18.43 0.70
C GLY A 72 5.40 -18.16 0.05
N GLU A 73 5.47 -18.10 -1.27
CA GLU A 73 6.69 -17.68 -1.98
C GLU A 73 7.07 -16.26 -1.54
N ILE A 74 8.30 -16.11 -1.05
CA ILE A 74 8.89 -14.80 -0.78
C ILE A 74 9.40 -14.28 -2.12
N ARG A 75 8.84 -13.16 -2.57
CA ARG A 75 9.13 -12.59 -3.87
C ARG A 75 10.31 -11.66 -3.79
N ASP A 76 11.11 -11.65 -4.86
CA ASP A 76 12.23 -10.75 -5.02
C ASP A 76 11.88 -9.55 -5.91
N PHE A 77 12.85 -8.65 -6.09
CA PHE A 77 12.68 -7.49 -6.96
C PHE A 77 12.33 -7.88 -8.39
N ALA A 78 12.92 -8.95 -8.94
CA ALA A 78 12.74 -9.31 -10.33
C ALA A 78 11.30 -9.78 -10.62
N ILE A 79 10.76 -10.66 -9.76
CA ILE A 79 9.37 -11.14 -9.84
C ILE A 79 8.40 -9.96 -9.73
N ASN A 80 8.56 -9.13 -8.69
CA ASN A 80 7.65 -8.01 -8.46
C ASN A 80 7.75 -6.93 -9.54
N ALA A 81 8.95 -6.65 -10.05
CA ALA A 81 9.14 -5.70 -11.15
C ALA A 81 8.49 -6.20 -12.44
N TRP A 82 8.59 -7.50 -12.75
CA TRP A 82 7.89 -8.10 -13.87
C TRP A 82 6.37 -7.98 -13.70
N MET A 83 5.81 -8.37 -12.55
CA MET A 83 4.38 -8.26 -12.27
C MET A 83 3.86 -6.82 -12.34
N LEU A 84 4.64 -5.86 -11.83
CA LEU A 84 4.32 -4.44 -11.90
C LEU A 84 4.31 -3.96 -13.35
N ASN A 85 5.31 -4.34 -14.16
CA ASN A 85 5.37 -3.96 -15.57
C ASN A 85 4.20 -4.54 -16.38
N GLU A 86 3.84 -5.80 -16.18
CA GLU A 86 2.66 -6.42 -16.82
C GLU A 86 1.37 -5.70 -16.41
N THR A 87 1.25 -5.34 -15.13
CA THR A 87 0.11 -4.59 -14.62
C THR A 87 0.01 -3.21 -15.26
N LEU A 88 1.13 -2.49 -15.37
CA LEU A 88 1.18 -1.16 -15.99
C LEU A 88 0.87 -1.24 -17.49
N ALA A 89 1.38 -2.26 -18.20
CA ALA A 89 1.04 -2.52 -19.59
C ALA A 89 -0.47 -2.77 -19.76
N GLY A 90 -1.06 -3.55 -18.86
CA GLY A 90 -2.49 -3.79 -18.79
C GLY A 90 -3.33 -2.54 -18.56
N LEU A 91 -2.91 -1.68 -17.63
CA LEU A 91 -3.56 -0.40 -17.35
C LEU A 91 -3.48 0.58 -18.53
N ARG A 92 -2.35 0.60 -19.26
CA ARG A 92 -2.18 1.44 -20.46
C ARG A 92 -3.17 1.11 -21.57
N GLN A 93 -3.67 -0.13 -21.64
CA GLN A 93 -4.66 -0.53 -22.66
C GLN A 93 -6.08 -0.03 -22.36
N LEU A 94 -6.33 0.60 -21.20
CA LEU A 94 -7.66 1.08 -20.84
C LEU A 94 -7.84 2.53 -21.32
N ASP A 95 -8.67 2.70 -22.34
CA ASP A 95 -8.93 4.00 -22.97
C ASP A 95 -9.87 4.88 -22.13
N HIS A 96 -9.33 5.42 -21.04
CA HIS A 96 -10.02 6.39 -20.20
C HIS A 96 -9.01 7.40 -19.62
N PRO A 97 -9.24 8.73 -19.78
CA PRO A 97 -8.26 9.76 -19.41
C PRO A 97 -7.77 9.67 -17.95
N ARG A 98 -8.68 9.41 -17.00
CA ARG A 98 -8.30 9.26 -15.58
C ARG A 98 -7.43 8.04 -15.32
N ILE A 99 -7.63 6.96 -16.08
CA ILE A 99 -6.80 5.75 -15.96
C ILE A 99 -5.41 6.07 -16.51
N GLN A 100 -5.33 6.67 -17.69
CA GLN A 100 -4.06 7.08 -18.30
C GLN A 100 -3.25 8.00 -17.38
N THR A 101 -3.87 9.05 -16.80
CA THR A 101 -3.19 9.91 -15.82
C THR A 101 -2.68 9.15 -14.58
N LEU A 102 -3.42 8.16 -14.08
CA LEU A 102 -2.93 7.34 -12.97
C LEU A 102 -1.75 6.48 -13.43
N THR A 103 -1.87 5.81 -14.57
CA THR A 103 -0.85 4.93 -15.12
C THR A 103 0.46 5.68 -15.32
N ASP A 104 0.43 6.90 -15.83
CA ASP A 104 1.63 7.74 -15.99
C ASP A 104 2.32 8.03 -14.65
N LYS A 105 1.54 8.32 -13.60
CA LYS A 105 2.09 8.53 -12.25
C LYS A 105 2.69 7.25 -11.67
N LEU A 106 2.03 6.11 -11.86
CA LEU A 106 2.53 4.83 -11.40
C LEU A 106 3.82 4.43 -12.12
N VAL A 107 3.89 4.63 -13.44
CA VAL A 107 5.11 4.41 -14.24
C VAL A 107 6.25 5.29 -13.73
N ALA A 108 5.99 6.56 -13.44
CA ALA A 108 7.00 7.47 -12.91
C ALA A 108 7.53 7.05 -11.53
N GLN A 109 6.68 6.43 -10.70
CA GLN A 109 7.04 5.96 -9.36
C GLN A 109 7.56 4.52 -9.31
N ALA A 110 7.37 3.74 -10.38
CA ALA A 110 7.69 2.32 -10.44
C ALA A 110 9.11 1.95 -9.94
N PRO A 111 10.18 2.73 -10.27
CA PRO A 111 11.52 2.43 -9.77
C PRO A 111 11.63 2.44 -8.24
N ASP A 112 10.86 3.31 -7.58
CA ASP A 112 10.93 3.53 -6.13
C ASP A 112 10.01 2.59 -5.36
N LEU A 113 8.91 2.13 -5.98
CA LEU A 113 7.87 1.32 -5.34
C LEU A 113 8.38 -0.01 -4.79
N LEU A 114 9.47 -0.56 -5.34
CA LEU A 114 9.99 -1.89 -5.01
C LEU A 114 11.33 -1.86 -4.28
N THR A 115 11.84 -0.66 -3.94
CA THR A 115 13.15 -0.49 -3.30
C THR A 115 13.27 -1.21 -1.96
N PHE A 116 12.15 -1.40 -1.25
CA PHE A 116 12.10 -2.15 0.00
C PHE A 116 12.50 -3.63 -0.15
N LEU A 117 12.34 -4.22 -1.34
CA LEU A 117 12.73 -5.62 -1.60
C LEU A 117 14.25 -5.79 -1.59
N ASN A 118 15.00 -4.79 -2.04
CA ASN A 118 16.46 -4.82 -2.05
C ASN A 118 17.03 -4.88 -0.62
N ALA A 119 16.33 -4.26 0.35
CA ALA A 119 16.75 -4.29 1.75
C ALA A 119 16.64 -5.70 2.37
N MET A 120 15.84 -6.60 1.78
CA MET A 120 15.68 -7.97 2.26
C MET A 120 16.66 -8.97 1.64
N THR A 121 17.28 -8.65 0.51
CA THR A 121 18.06 -9.64 -0.26
C THR A 121 19.13 -10.32 0.58
N GLN A 122 19.98 -9.54 1.26
CA GLN A 122 21.05 -10.10 2.09
C GLN A 122 20.51 -10.76 3.38
N PRO A 123 19.65 -10.12 4.19
CA PRO A 123 19.11 -10.75 5.39
C PRO A 123 18.38 -12.07 5.09
N LEU A 124 17.64 -12.16 3.98
CA LEU A 124 16.95 -13.38 3.59
C LEU A 124 17.94 -14.46 3.16
N ALA A 125 18.98 -14.12 2.39
CA ALA A 125 20.02 -15.06 2.01
C ALA A 125 20.76 -15.63 3.24
N ASP A 126 21.09 -14.78 4.22
CA ASP A 126 21.73 -15.20 5.47
C ASP A 126 20.83 -16.13 6.27
N TRP A 127 19.52 -15.82 6.33
CA TRP A 127 18.53 -16.70 6.96
C TRP A 127 18.41 -18.03 6.22
N GLN A 128 18.36 -18.02 4.89
CA GLN A 128 18.29 -19.23 4.05
C GLN A 128 19.51 -20.13 4.24
N ALA A 129 20.70 -19.55 4.38
CA ALA A 129 21.92 -20.31 4.66
C ALA A 129 21.84 -21.04 6.00
N ARG A 130 21.35 -20.38 7.06
CA ARG A 130 21.11 -21.01 8.38
C ARG A 130 20.06 -22.10 8.30
N THR A 131 18.98 -21.86 7.56
CA THR A 131 17.90 -22.84 7.34
C THR A 131 18.40 -24.07 6.58
N ALA A 132 19.26 -23.91 5.57
CA ALA A 132 19.85 -25.01 4.81
C ALA A 132 20.84 -25.85 5.65
N GLN A 133 21.52 -25.25 6.62
CA GLN A 133 22.35 -26.00 7.58
C GLN A 133 21.52 -26.90 8.49
N HIS A 134 20.34 -26.43 8.90
CA HIS A 134 19.43 -27.17 9.78
C HIS A 134 18.57 -28.20 9.04
N PHE A 135 18.13 -27.88 7.82
CA PHE A 135 17.38 -28.76 6.93
C PHE A 135 18.23 -29.12 5.69
N PRO A 136 19.06 -30.17 5.75
CA PRO A 136 19.95 -30.55 4.64
C PRO A 136 19.22 -30.91 3.34
N ASN A 137 17.94 -31.27 3.42
CA ASN A 137 17.10 -31.45 2.23
C ASN A 137 16.54 -30.09 1.77
N PRO A 138 16.92 -29.61 0.58
CA PRO A 138 16.48 -28.29 0.08
C PRO A 138 14.96 -28.16 -0.06
N GLN A 139 14.25 -29.26 -0.33
CA GLN A 139 12.79 -29.24 -0.44
C GLN A 139 12.13 -28.97 0.91
N TRP A 140 12.68 -29.54 1.99
CA TRP A 140 12.18 -29.27 3.35
C TRP A 140 12.48 -27.84 3.79
N ALA A 141 13.68 -27.32 3.49
CA ALA A 141 14.03 -25.93 3.75
C ALA A 141 13.07 -24.95 3.03
N ALA A 142 12.82 -25.17 1.73
CA ALA A 142 11.91 -24.34 0.94
C ALA A 142 10.45 -24.48 1.40
N PHE A 143 10.02 -25.69 1.74
CA PHE A 143 8.66 -25.92 2.26
C PHE A 143 8.47 -25.21 3.60
N PHE A 144 9.43 -25.33 4.53
CA PHE A 144 9.40 -24.63 5.80
C PHE A 144 9.35 -23.11 5.61
N GLN A 145 10.22 -22.55 4.75
CA GLN A 145 10.21 -21.12 4.43
C GLN A 145 8.84 -20.67 3.92
N SER A 146 8.25 -21.39 2.97
CA SER A 146 6.97 -20.98 2.38
C SER A 146 5.83 -21.03 3.41
N LYS A 147 5.82 -22.01 4.32
CA LYS A 147 4.80 -22.10 5.37
C LYS A 147 4.90 -20.97 6.39
N VAL A 148 6.11 -20.65 6.83
CA VAL A 148 6.34 -19.54 7.78
C VAL A 148 6.04 -18.20 7.13
N ALA A 149 6.48 -17.98 5.88
CA ALA A 149 6.18 -16.76 5.15
C ALA A 149 4.67 -16.60 4.90
N ARG A 150 3.97 -17.68 4.53
CA ARG A 150 2.51 -17.67 4.37
C ARG A 150 1.78 -17.35 5.66
N LEU A 151 2.26 -17.86 6.80
CA LEU A 151 1.75 -17.48 8.12
C LEU A 151 1.82 -15.96 8.31
N TRP A 152 3.00 -15.36 8.12
CA TRP A 152 3.17 -13.90 8.19
C TRP A 152 2.18 -13.16 7.28
N ARG A 153 2.04 -13.63 6.03
CA ARG A 153 1.17 -12.99 5.03
C ARG A 153 -0.30 -13.02 5.42
N LEU A 154 -0.76 -14.13 6.01
CA LEU A 154 -2.13 -14.30 6.51
C LEU A 154 -2.38 -13.40 7.73
N GLU A 155 -1.42 -13.29 8.65
CA GLU A 155 -1.51 -12.36 9.78
C GLU A 155 -1.65 -10.91 9.30
N HIS A 156 -0.82 -10.52 8.33
CA HIS A 156 -0.88 -9.19 7.73
C HIS A 156 -2.22 -8.96 6.99
N ALA A 157 -2.76 -9.97 6.32
CA ALA A 157 -4.06 -9.87 5.67
C ALA A 157 -5.20 -9.62 6.69
N LEU A 158 -5.18 -10.32 7.83
CA LEU A 158 -6.16 -10.09 8.90
C LEU A 158 -6.02 -8.70 9.54
N ARG A 159 -4.79 -8.23 9.79
CA ARG A 159 -4.54 -6.86 10.27
C ARG A 159 -5.11 -5.79 9.32
N ASN A 160 -5.09 -6.07 8.02
CA ASN A 160 -5.69 -5.24 6.97
C ASN A 160 -7.21 -5.43 6.80
N GLY A 161 -7.86 -6.24 7.65
CA GLY A 161 -9.31 -6.41 7.68
C GLY A 161 -9.85 -7.56 6.81
N HIS A 162 -8.99 -8.37 6.19
CA HIS A 162 -9.42 -9.51 5.35
C HIS A 162 -9.82 -10.73 6.21
N ARG A 163 -10.98 -10.64 6.86
CA ARG A 163 -11.50 -11.66 7.79
C ARG A 163 -11.75 -13.03 7.15
N GLN A 164 -11.89 -13.11 5.82
CA GLN A 164 -12.08 -14.37 5.12
C GLN A 164 -10.90 -15.34 5.29
N TYR A 165 -9.72 -14.85 5.69
CA TYR A 165 -8.53 -15.68 5.89
C TYR A 165 -8.37 -16.23 7.32
N THR A 166 -9.34 -16.00 8.22
CA THR A 166 -9.24 -16.40 9.63
C THR A 166 -8.95 -17.90 9.79
N GLN A 167 -9.67 -18.75 9.07
CA GLN A 167 -9.47 -20.20 9.15
C GLN A 167 -8.09 -20.62 8.62
N ALA A 168 -7.68 -20.07 7.47
CA ALA A 168 -6.38 -20.33 6.88
C ALA A 168 -5.22 -19.90 7.80
N LEU A 169 -5.40 -18.82 8.58
CA LEU A 169 -4.43 -18.39 9.58
C LEU A 169 -4.30 -19.39 10.73
N VAL A 170 -5.42 -19.89 11.25
CA VAL A 170 -5.41 -20.90 12.32
C VAL A 170 -4.66 -22.14 11.87
N GLU A 171 -4.94 -22.64 10.67
CA GLU A 171 -4.25 -23.79 10.08
C GLU A 171 -2.75 -23.53 9.87
N ALA A 172 -2.38 -22.34 9.37
CA ALA A 172 -0.98 -21.98 9.18
C ALA A 172 -0.22 -21.89 10.53
N ARG A 173 -0.85 -21.32 11.56
CA ARG A 173 -0.26 -21.24 12.92
C ARG A 173 -0.07 -22.62 13.52
N GLN A 174 -1.09 -23.47 13.43
CA GLN A 174 -1.03 -24.84 13.93
C GLN A 174 0.08 -25.62 13.23
N TRP A 175 0.17 -25.52 11.91
CA TRP A 175 1.22 -26.19 11.14
C TRP A 175 2.61 -25.77 11.60
N VAL A 176 2.88 -24.46 11.73
CA VAL A 176 4.21 -23.96 12.17
C VAL A 176 4.51 -24.39 13.60
N ALA A 177 3.51 -24.37 14.49
CA ALA A 177 3.66 -24.78 15.88
C ALA A 177 3.97 -26.28 16.01
N GLU A 178 3.23 -27.14 15.28
CA GLU A 178 3.43 -28.59 15.29
C GLU A 178 4.76 -28.97 14.63
N PHE A 179 5.13 -28.32 13.53
CA PHE A 179 6.38 -28.61 12.82
C PHE A 179 7.61 -28.32 13.68
N ALA A 180 7.55 -27.29 14.53
CA ALA A 180 8.66 -26.85 15.37
C ALA A 180 8.54 -27.28 16.84
N ILE A 181 7.57 -28.12 17.21
CA ILE A 181 7.21 -28.38 18.62
C ILE A 181 8.38 -28.93 19.45
N ASP A 182 9.14 -29.87 18.88
CA ASP A 182 10.29 -30.51 19.52
C ASP A 182 11.63 -30.07 18.89
N ASP A 183 11.61 -28.97 18.11
CA ASP A 183 12.77 -28.45 17.39
C ASP A 183 12.97 -26.96 17.69
N PRO A 184 13.73 -26.64 18.76
CA PRO A 184 14.00 -25.25 19.15
C PRO A 184 14.70 -24.44 18.07
N ILE A 185 15.49 -25.09 17.19
CA ILE A 185 16.20 -24.41 16.10
C ILE A 185 15.20 -24.03 15.01
N ALA A 186 14.31 -24.96 14.61
CA ALA A 186 13.23 -24.64 13.67
C ALA A 186 12.31 -23.54 14.23
N HIS A 187 11.99 -23.56 15.54
CA HIS A 187 11.21 -22.51 16.18
C HIS A 187 11.90 -21.14 16.06
N ALA A 188 13.19 -21.08 16.38
CA ALA A 188 13.98 -19.85 16.27
C ALA A 188 14.06 -19.35 14.82
N LEU A 189 14.29 -20.25 13.86
CA LEU A 189 14.31 -19.90 12.43
C LEU A 189 12.95 -19.37 11.97
N ALA A 190 11.84 -19.94 12.43
CA ALA A 190 10.51 -19.43 12.12
C ALA A 190 10.33 -18.00 12.64
N GLN A 191 10.64 -17.77 13.92
CA GLN A 191 10.55 -16.43 14.53
C GLN A 191 11.45 -15.41 13.82
N ASP A 192 12.67 -15.80 13.48
CA ASP A 192 13.61 -14.94 12.74
C ASP A 192 13.05 -14.52 11.38
N LEU A 193 12.42 -15.43 10.64
CA LEU A 193 11.80 -15.11 9.35
C LEU A 193 10.59 -14.19 9.52
N LEU A 194 9.70 -14.47 10.49
CA LEU A 194 8.56 -13.61 10.79
C LEU A 194 9.02 -12.18 11.12
N ASN A 195 10.07 -12.05 11.94
CA ASN A 195 10.66 -10.77 12.31
C ASN A 195 11.35 -10.07 11.14
N LEU A 196 12.03 -10.82 10.27
CA LEU A 196 12.64 -10.29 9.06
C LEU A 196 11.57 -9.66 8.17
N LEU A 197 10.48 -10.38 7.90
CA LEU A 197 9.37 -9.90 7.06
C LEU A 197 8.63 -8.70 7.68
N GLU A 198 8.47 -8.66 9.01
CA GLU A 198 7.82 -7.55 9.71
C GLU A 198 8.63 -6.25 9.66
N ARG A 199 9.96 -6.32 9.58
CA ARG A 199 10.84 -5.13 9.53
C ARG A 199 10.76 -4.38 8.21
N VAL A 200 10.14 -4.95 7.19
CA VAL A 200 10.05 -4.38 5.85
C VAL A 200 8.96 -3.31 5.83
N VAL A 201 9.37 -2.05 6.04
CA VAL A 201 8.47 -0.91 6.00
C VAL A 201 8.19 -0.51 4.55
N ARG A 202 7.00 -0.87 4.04
CA ARG A 202 6.57 -0.59 2.65
C ARG A 202 5.98 0.81 2.48
N THR A 203 5.11 1.21 3.40
CA THR A 203 4.56 2.56 3.52
C THR A 203 4.31 2.82 5.01
N SER A 204 4.76 3.95 5.51
CA SER A 204 4.42 4.35 6.86
C SER A 204 3.33 5.40 6.76
N SER A 205 2.11 5.05 7.17
CA SER A 205 1.04 6.04 7.36
C SER A 205 1.48 7.14 8.33
N ALA A 206 2.43 6.84 9.23
CA ALA A 206 3.07 7.85 10.06
C ALA A 206 3.98 8.78 9.25
N ALA A 207 4.77 8.27 8.29
CA ALA A 207 5.55 9.10 7.37
C ALA A 207 4.65 9.92 6.44
N GLU A 208 3.54 9.36 5.94
CA GLU A 208 2.57 10.10 5.14
C GLU A 208 1.87 11.19 5.96
N ASN A 209 1.51 10.91 7.21
CA ASN A 209 0.93 11.88 8.13
C ASN A 209 1.93 13.03 8.40
N ILE A 210 3.18 12.72 8.74
CA ILE A 210 4.25 13.71 8.91
C ILE A 210 4.42 14.52 7.62
N ASN A 211 4.49 13.86 6.47
CA ASN A 211 4.62 14.52 5.17
C ASN A 211 3.42 15.41 4.84
N SER A 212 2.20 15.06 5.27
CA SER A 212 1.00 15.89 5.08
C SER A 212 1.05 17.16 5.91
N VAL A 213 1.65 17.11 7.11
CA VAL A 213 1.87 18.27 7.98
C VAL A 213 3.04 19.12 7.46
N LEU A 214 4.10 18.50 6.97
CA LEU A 214 5.31 19.17 6.48
C LEU A 214 5.10 19.93 5.15
N ARG A 215 4.35 19.34 4.20
CA ARG A 215 4.17 19.89 2.83
C ARG A 215 3.65 21.34 2.80
N PRO A 216 2.63 21.74 3.57
CA PRO A 216 2.18 23.14 3.63
C PRO A 216 3.29 24.13 3.99
N PHE A 217 4.18 23.77 4.93
CA PHE A 217 5.29 24.63 5.32
C PHE A 217 6.38 24.70 4.26
N MET A 218 6.66 23.58 3.58
CA MET A 218 7.64 23.54 2.48
C MET A 218 7.17 24.33 1.26
N ASN A 219 5.89 24.24 0.91
CA ASN A 219 5.35 24.90 -0.29
C ASN A 219 5.17 26.42 -0.13
N SER A 220 5.09 26.91 1.10
CA SER A 220 4.83 28.32 1.40
C SER A 220 6.10 29.15 1.66
N ARG A 221 7.27 28.51 1.86
CA ARG A 221 8.49 29.23 2.26
C ARG A 221 9.50 29.34 1.13
N ARG A 222 9.76 30.59 0.73
CA ARG A 222 10.76 30.96 -0.30
C ARG A 222 12.20 31.03 0.24
N GLU A 223 12.39 30.92 1.55
CA GLU A 223 13.67 31.20 2.24
C GLU A 223 14.61 29.99 2.32
N SER A 224 14.09 28.76 2.18
CA SER A 224 14.88 27.52 2.23
C SER A 224 15.52 27.20 0.87
N THR A 225 16.38 28.10 0.38
CA THR A 225 16.89 28.08 -1.00
C THR A 225 18.03 27.07 -1.20
N ASP A 226 18.81 26.78 -0.17
CA ASP A 226 19.99 25.90 -0.20
C ASP A 226 19.85 24.68 0.74
N GLN A 227 20.81 23.76 0.67
CA GLN A 227 20.77 22.51 1.45
C GLN A 227 20.84 22.75 2.97
N THR A 228 21.63 23.72 3.40
CA THR A 228 21.84 24.03 4.83
C THR A 228 20.59 24.65 5.42
N SER A 229 19.99 25.63 4.75
CA SER A 229 18.73 26.25 5.20
C SER A 229 17.57 25.26 5.25
N ARG A 230 17.50 24.31 4.30
CA ARG A 230 16.52 23.21 4.34
C ARG A 230 16.74 22.27 5.53
N GLN A 231 17.98 21.90 5.83
CA GLN A 231 18.26 21.02 6.98
C GLN A 231 17.95 21.72 8.30
N LEU A 232 18.30 23.00 8.45
CA LEU A 232 17.94 23.79 9.64
C LEU A 232 16.42 23.90 9.81
N PHE A 233 15.69 24.12 8.72
CA PHE A 233 14.23 24.09 8.74
C PHE A 233 13.68 22.74 9.18
N LEU A 234 14.21 21.62 8.66
CA LEU A 234 13.76 20.29 9.06
C LEU A 234 14.03 20.01 10.55
N ASN A 235 15.19 20.44 11.07
CA ASN A 235 15.51 20.31 12.50
C ASN A 235 14.52 21.11 13.36
N LEU A 236 14.19 22.33 12.93
CA LEU A 236 13.22 23.17 13.59
C LEU A 236 11.80 22.57 13.55
N PHE A 237 11.40 22.08 12.37
CA PHE A 237 10.11 21.41 12.19
C PHE A 237 10.01 20.16 13.08
N TRP A 238 11.08 19.38 13.20
CA TRP A 238 11.13 18.21 14.09
C TRP A 238 10.82 18.64 15.53
N LEU A 239 11.58 19.60 16.06
CA LEU A 239 11.41 20.09 17.42
C LEU A 239 9.98 20.59 17.66
N TRP A 240 9.49 21.49 16.80
CA TRP A 240 8.14 22.03 16.89
C TRP A 240 7.08 20.93 16.84
N PHE A 241 7.14 20.03 15.86
CA PHE A 241 6.14 18.98 15.66
C PHE A 241 6.06 18.03 16.86
N ASN A 242 7.20 17.69 17.47
CA ASN A 242 7.23 16.75 18.60
C ASN A 242 6.87 17.39 19.94
N MET A 243 6.88 18.72 20.02
CA MET A 243 6.37 19.48 21.16
C MET A 243 4.90 19.89 21.00
N HIS A 244 4.39 19.97 19.77
CA HIS A 244 3.02 20.37 19.50
C HIS A 244 2.03 19.31 19.99
N LYS A 245 1.06 19.73 20.82
CA LYS A 245 0.03 18.85 21.37
C LYS A 245 -1.03 18.57 20.31
N PHE A 246 -1.56 17.35 20.29
CA PHE A 246 -2.66 17.03 19.38
C PHE A 246 -3.95 17.74 19.82
N ASP A 247 -4.66 18.37 18.88
CA ASP A 247 -5.93 19.06 19.17
C ASP A 247 -7.11 18.10 19.40
N ARG A 248 -7.05 16.89 18.82
CA ARG A 248 -8.21 15.98 18.74
C ARG A 248 -7.82 14.51 18.79
N GLY A 249 -8.79 13.68 19.13
CA GLY A 249 -8.68 12.22 19.16
C GLY A 249 -8.13 11.65 20.48
N PRO A 250 -7.83 10.34 20.55
CA PRO A 250 -7.44 9.66 21.80
C PRO A 250 -6.14 10.18 22.43
N ARG A 251 -5.36 10.98 21.70
CA ARG A 251 -4.09 11.56 22.12
C ARG A 251 -4.18 13.07 22.38
N ALA A 252 -5.39 13.63 22.36
CA ALA A 252 -5.61 15.06 22.52
C ALA A 252 -4.97 15.60 23.81
N GLY A 253 -4.36 16.78 23.72
CA GLY A 253 -3.68 17.44 24.83
C GLY A 253 -2.28 16.90 25.16
N LYS A 254 -1.80 15.86 24.45
CA LYS A 254 -0.43 15.35 24.59
C LYS A 254 0.38 15.59 23.32
N SER A 255 1.67 15.87 23.46
CA SER A 255 2.62 15.93 22.35
C SER A 255 3.28 14.58 22.08
N PRO A 256 3.88 14.35 20.90
CA PRO A 256 4.68 13.17 20.63
C PRO A 256 5.77 12.90 21.70
N TYR A 257 6.49 13.93 22.15
CA TYR A 257 7.50 13.76 23.21
C TYR A 257 6.88 13.34 24.55
N GLN A 258 5.75 13.93 24.93
CA GLN A 258 5.04 13.54 26.15
C GLN A 258 4.52 12.10 26.09
N LEU A 259 4.07 11.65 24.91
CA LEU A 259 3.67 10.25 24.71
C LEU A 259 4.87 9.29 24.76
N ALA A 260 6.05 9.74 24.35
CA ALA A 260 7.30 8.99 24.43
C ALA A 260 7.96 9.04 25.82
N GLY A 261 7.42 9.82 26.76
CA GLY A 261 7.99 10.01 28.10
C GLY A 261 9.25 10.89 28.11
N ILE A 262 9.45 11.71 27.08
CA ILE A 262 10.56 12.66 26.98
C ILE A 262 10.13 13.98 27.62
N ASP A 263 10.83 14.38 28.67
CA ASP A 263 10.67 15.66 29.35
C ASP A 263 11.79 16.62 28.93
N LEU A 264 11.42 17.77 28.40
CA LEU A 264 12.33 18.82 27.93
C LEU A 264 12.45 19.97 28.95
N GLY A 265 11.75 19.90 30.08
CA GLY A 265 11.74 20.94 31.13
C GLY A 265 10.95 22.20 30.77
N THR A 266 10.46 22.32 29.53
CA THR A 266 9.60 23.40 29.06
C THR A 266 8.71 22.91 27.91
N ASP A 267 7.49 23.46 27.83
CA ASP A 267 6.57 23.26 26.71
C ASP A 267 6.77 24.33 25.61
N ASP A 268 7.65 25.31 25.82
CA ASP A 268 8.00 26.34 24.85
C ASP A 268 9.24 25.96 24.04
N TRP A 269 9.04 25.74 22.74
CA TRP A 269 10.10 25.36 21.82
C TRP A 269 11.07 26.51 21.52
N LEU A 270 10.68 27.78 21.70
CA LEU A 270 11.56 28.93 21.54
C LEU A 270 12.59 29.00 22.67
N THR A 271 12.16 28.75 23.91
CA THR A 271 13.05 28.60 25.07
C THR A 271 14.13 27.53 24.82
N LEU A 272 13.78 26.39 24.21
CA LEU A 272 14.75 25.34 23.88
C LEU A 272 15.76 25.74 22.80
N LEU A 273 15.43 26.72 21.98
CA LEU A 273 16.35 27.31 21.00
C LEU A 273 17.18 28.46 21.59
N GLY A 274 17.02 28.76 22.88
CA GLY A 274 17.75 29.81 23.59
C GLY A 274 17.12 31.20 23.50
N TYR A 275 15.88 31.31 23.02
CA TYR A 275 15.12 32.56 23.10
C TYR A 275 14.53 32.74 24.51
N PRO A 276 14.35 33.97 24.98
CA PRO A 276 13.65 34.19 26.24
C PRO A 276 12.19 33.70 26.15
N PRO A 277 11.61 33.20 27.25
CA PRO A 277 10.18 32.90 27.29
C PRO A 277 9.38 34.21 27.16
N ASP A 278 8.26 34.15 26.43
CA ASP A 278 7.28 35.24 26.34
C ASP A 278 6.56 35.50 27.68
#